data_AF-A0A0P1EVE3-F1
#
_entry.id   AF-A0A0P1EVE3-F1
#
_cell.length_a   1.000
_cell.length_b   1.000
_cell.length_c   1.000
_cell.angle_alpha   90.00
_cell.angle_beta   90.00
_cell.angle_gamma   90.00
#
_symmetry.space_group_name_H-M   'P 1'
#
loop_
_entity.id
_entity.type
_entity.pdbx_description
1 polymer ?
#
loop_
_entity_poly.entity_id
_entity_poly.type
_entity_poly.pdbx_seq_one_letter_code
_entity_poly.pdbx_strand_id
1 'polypeptide(L)'
;MSIAPPEGEFKRQLAYARSVRDGRITDPDFLPLLFTFPLTERPDLDPLDPSQWWRGMPSLRTDKQPGTMDAAELERELKQAADADDQESFALTLSQRLGIERNDSTASAESILHLHWDRCPRLIPSGPYDFVAVGIDAGGLDDPAAVCIARRPKAAQRRLELTVHQFLTQTGYDRAPGNLQEVYDEAIKNQTLHVHETTEAMRNTMFDLVSQAGADVVGGDEHGQTGFAQALKDATGKAFSSVPQTWVLGAALASLEGRLLDGAVSHSHCPLLMANVDNLLVEELANGNRRLKKRDNRLSGQGYAKIDGIISVINATALIDEHGHRAFDAGRLIG
;
A
#
# COMPACT_ATOMS: atom_id res chain seq x y z
N MET A 1 -3.09 -24.51 13.52
CA MET A 1 -2.14 -23.81 12.63
C MET A 1 -2.46 -22.33 12.68
N SER A 2 -1.43 -21.47 12.74
CA SER A 2 -1.58 -20.01 12.78
C SER A 2 -2.00 -19.49 11.40
N ILE A 3 -2.83 -18.44 11.36
CA ILE A 3 -3.14 -17.64 10.16
C ILE A 3 -2.05 -16.64 9.81
N ALA A 4 -1.08 -16.45 10.70
CA ALA A 4 0.03 -15.55 10.45
C ALA A 4 0.91 -16.12 9.33
N PRO A 5 1.42 -15.26 8.42
CA PRO A 5 2.41 -15.70 7.44
C PRO A 5 3.62 -16.31 8.18
N PRO A 6 4.31 -17.27 7.56
CA PRO A 6 5.49 -17.88 8.16
C PRO A 6 6.57 -16.82 8.38
N GLU A 7 7.20 -16.83 9.56
CA GLU A 7 8.21 -15.86 9.96
C GLU A 7 9.51 -16.50 10.45
N GLY A 8 10.56 -15.67 10.56
CA GLY A 8 11.85 -16.07 11.08
C GLY A 8 12.43 -17.28 10.37
N GLU A 9 12.93 -18.23 11.15
CA GLU A 9 13.55 -19.44 10.62
C GLU A 9 12.56 -20.33 9.87
N PHE A 10 11.28 -20.34 10.25
CA PHE A 10 10.25 -21.09 9.54
C PHE A 10 10.01 -20.56 8.13
N LYS A 11 9.98 -19.21 7.96
CA LYS A 11 9.91 -18.58 6.62
C LYS A 11 11.08 -18.98 5.74
N ARG A 12 12.30 -18.98 6.29
CA ARG A 12 13.53 -19.35 5.57
C ARG A 12 13.48 -20.80 5.13
N GLN A 13 13.09 -21.72 6.02
CA GLN A 13 12.97 -23.13 5.71
C GLN A 13 11.87 -23.43 4.69
N LEU A 14 10.71 -22.76 4.79
CA LEU A 14 9.63 -22.90 3.81
C LEU A 14 10.05 -22.38 2.43
N ALA A 15 10.70 -21.22 2.36
CA ALA A 15 11.25 -20.67 1.12
C ALA A 15 12.32 -21.58 0.50
N TYR A 16 13.19 -22.18 1.34
CA TYR A 16 14.17 -23.17 0.91
C TYR A 16 13.49 -24.40 0.32
N ALA A 17 12.51 -24.97 1.04
CA ALA A 17 11.75 -26.13 0.60
C ALA A 17 11.01 -25.90 -0.73
N ARG A 18 10.39 -24.73 -0.91
CA ARG A 18 9.78 -24.31 -2.19
C ARG A 18 10.82 -24.22 -3.30
N SER A 19 11.97 -23.62 -3.02
CA SER A 19 13.04 -23.46 -4.01
C SER A 19 13.65 -24.80 -4.47
N VAL A 20 13.76 -25.79 -3.58
CA VAL A 20 14.17 -27.16 -3.93
C VAL A 20 13.08 -27.87 -4.74
N ARG A 21 11.80 -27.80 -4.30
CA ARG A 21 10.64 -28.39 -5.00
C ARG A 21 10.54 -27.87 -6.45
N ASP A 22 10.75 -26.57 -6.62
CA ASP A 22 10.63 -25.88 -7.92
C ASP A 22 11.87 -26.04 -8.81
N GLY A 23 12.90 -26.76 -8.34
CA GLY A 23 14.15 -26.97 -9.07
C GLY A 23 15.05 -25.74 -9.18
N ARG A 24 14.77 -24.67 -8.41
CA ARG A 24 15.65 -23.48 -8.34
C ARG A 24 16.93 -23.77 -7.55
N ILE A 25 16.84 -24.69 -6.58
CA ILE A 25 17.97 -25.23 -5.83
C ILE A 25 18.03 -26.74 -6.09
N THR A 26 19.21 -27.25 -6.44
CA THR A 26 19.45 -28.69 -6.52
C THR A 26 20.09 -29.14 -5.22
N ASP A 27 19.32 -29.82 -4.39
CA ASP A 27 19.78 -30.44 -3.13
C ASP A 27 19.33 -31.91 -3.12
N PRO A 28 20.22 -32.88 -3.39
CA PRO A 28 19.85 -34.30 -3.45
C PRO A 28 19.57 -34.91 -2.08
N ASP A 29 19.96 -34.24 -0.99
CA ASP A 29 19.80 -34.73 0.38
C ASP A 29 18.54 -34.16 1.07
N PHE A 30 17.76 -33.32 0.37
CA PHE A 30 16.58 -32.66 0.91
C PHE A 30 15.32 -32.95 0.06
N LEU A 31 14.32 -33.62 0.66
CA LEU A 31 13.02 -33.90 0.04
C LEU A 31 11.91 -32.99 0.61
N PRO A 32 11.50 -31.92 -0.09
CA PRO A 32 10.39 -31.08 0.34
C PRO A 32 9.04 -31.81 0.16
N LEU A 33 8.33 -32.03 1.26
CA LEU A 33 6.94 -32.52 1.24
C LEU A 33 6.00 -31.40 1.69
N LEU A 34 5.43 -30.68 0.72
CA LEU A 34 4.53 -29.55 0.96
C LEU A 34 3.13 -29.89 0.47
N PHE A 35 2.15 -29.80 1.36
CA PHE A 35 0.73 -29.96 1.04
C PHE A 35 0.07 -28.59 1.00
N THR A 36 0.18 -27.95 -0.16
CA THR A 36 -0.30 -26.59 -0.40
C THR A 36 -1.06 -26.56 -1.72
N PHE A 37 -2.21 -25.90 -1.74
CA PHE A 37 -2.94 -25.65 -2.98
C PHE A 37 -2.18 -24.59 -3.81
N PRO A 38 -1.74 -24.90 -5.04
CA PRO A 38 -0.72 -24.11 -5.74
C PRO A 38 -1.32 -22.93 -6.53
N LEU A 39 -2.05 -22.02 -5.87
CA LEU A 39 -2.68 -20.87 -6.55
C LEU A 39 -1.65 -19.93 -7.18
N THR A 40 -0.50 -19.75 -6.53
CA THR A 40 0.59 -18.87 -7.00
C THR A 40 1.18 -19.37 -8.31
N GLU A 41 1.42 -20.67 -8.43
CA GLU A 41 2.02 -21.28 -9.62
C GLU A 41 0.98 -21.67 -10.68
N ARG A 42 -0.28 -21.84 -10.29
CA ARG A 42 -1.39 -22.28 -11.14
C ARG A 42 -2.63 -21.42 -10.88
N PRO A 43 -2.67 -20.18 -11.41
CA PRO A 43 -3.79 -19.26 -11.23
C PRO A 43 -5.07 -19.70 -11.94
N ASP A 44 -5.00 -20.73 -12.80
CA ASP A 44 -6.14 -21.36 -13.45
C ASP A 44 -6.94 -22.31 -12.53
N LEU A 45 -6.41 -22.60 -11.34
CA LEU A 45 -7.09 -23.45 -10.36
C LEU A 45 -8.07 -22.65 -9.51
N ASP A 46 -9.16 -23.31 -9.11
CA ASP A 46 -10.20 -22.73 -8.28
C ASP A 46 -10.21 -23.43 -6.91
N PRO A 47 -9.87 -22.73 -5.82
CA PRO A 47 -9.87 -23.32 -4.48
C PRO A 47 -11.29 -23.60 -3.97
N LEU A 48 -12.34 -23.15 -4.66
CA LEU A 48 -13.73 -23.43 -4.35
C LEU A 48 -14.29 -24.65 -5.10
N ASP A 49 -13.55 -25.19 -6.07
CA ASP A 49 -13.92 -26.41 -6.80
C ASP A 49 -13.54 -27.66 -5.98
N PRO A 50 -14.52 -28.44 -5.47
CA PRO A 50 -14.24 -29.62 -4.65
C PRO A 50 -13.42 -30.69 -5.37
N SER A 51 -13.47 -30.72 -6.71
CA SER A 51 -12.71 -31.67 -7.52
C SER A 51 -11.20 -31.40 -7.49
N GLN A 52 -10.77 -30.24 -6.96
CA GLN A 52 -9.38 -29.80 -6.94
C GLN A 52 -8.72 -29.87 -5.55
N TRP A 53 -9.51 -30.04 -4.49
CA TRP A 53 -9.02 -29.98 -3.10
C TRP A 53 -7.95 -31.02 -2.74
N TRP A 54 -7.93 -32.16 -3.43
CA TRP A 54 -6.91 -33.21 -3.24
C TRP A 54 -5.47 -32.70 -3.43
N ARG A 55 -5.29 -31.57 -4.13
CA ARG A 55 -3.98 -30.93 -4.35
C ARG A 55 -3.37 -30.36 -3.07
N GLY A 56 -4.19 -29.75 -2.23
CA GLY A 56 -3.78 -29.17 -0.95
C GLY A 56 -4.06 -30.08 0.25
N MET A 57 -4.95 -31.07 0.09
CA MET A 57 -5.48 -31.87 1.18
C MET A 57 -5.21 -33.37 0.99
N PRO A 58 -4.07 -33.89 1.47
CA PRO A 58 -3.74 -35.32 1.38
C PRO A 58 -4.68 -36.23 2.19
N SER A 59 -5.46 -35.66 3.13
CA SER A 59 -6.46 -36.40 3.88
C SER A 59 -7.82 -36.50 3.17
N LEU A 60 -8.01 -35.83 2.02
CA LEU A 60 -9.25 -35.89 1.26
C LEU A 60 -9.43 -37.25 0.59
N ARG A 61 -10.62 -37.83 0.76
CA ARG A 61 -11.00 -39.07 0.09
C ARG A 61 -11.42 -38.78 -1.35
N THR A 62 -10.77 -39.44 -2.29
CA THR A 62 -11.15 -39.43 -3.71
C THR A 62 -11.26 -40.86 -4.24
N ASP A 63 -11.64 -41.03 -5.50
CA ASP A 63 -11.60 -42.31 -6.20
C ASP A 63 -10.19 -42.91 -6.28
N LYS A 64 -9.16 -42.05 -6.24
CA LYS A 64 -7.74 -42.41 -6.39
C LYS A 64 -6.92 -42.31 -5.11
N GLN A 65 -7.49 -41.73 -4.04
CA GLN A 65 -6.78 -41.44 -2.80
C GLN A 65 -7.57 -41.94 -1.60
N PRO A 66 -7.01 -42.88 -0.81
CA PRO A 66 -7.59 -43.24 0.47
C PRO A 66 -7.44 -42.04 1.41
N GLY A 67 -8.56 -41.45 1.81
CA GLY A 67 -8.60 -40.29 2.71
C GLY A 67 -9.57 -40.50 3.87
N THR A 68 -9.41 -39.72 4.92
CA THR A 68 -10.25 -39.73 6.12
C THR A 68 -11.35 -38.67 6.07
N MET A 69 -11.17 -37.61 5.28
CA MET A 69 -12.10 -36.48 5.15
C MET A 69 -12.98 -36.63 3.92
N ASP A 70 -14.27 -36.32 4.05
CA ASP A 70 -15.22 -36.30 2.94
C ASP A 70 -15.32 -34.92 2.28
N ALA A 71 -15.42 -34.86 0.95
CA ALA A 71 -15.58 -33.61 0.24
C ALA A 71 -16.88 -32.88 0.63
N ALA A 72 -17.98 -33.59 0.88
CA ALA A 72 -19.23 -32.97 1.32
C ALA A 72 -19.13 -32.39 2.74
N GLU A 73 -18.24 -32.92 3.59
CA GLU A 73 -17.95 -32.34 4.90
C GLU A 73 -17.20 -31.02 4.76
N LEU A 74 -16.14 -30.99 3.96
CA LEU A 74 -15.38 -29.77 3.70
C LEU A 74 -16.21 -28.69 2.98
N GLU A 75 -17.09 -29.09 2.06
CA GLU A 75 -18.00 -28.16 1.39
C GLU A 75 -18.97 -27.50 2.37
N ARG A 76 -19.47 -28.24 3.36
CA ARG A 76 -20.31 -27.69 4.43
C ARG A 76 -19.52 -26.75 5.35
N GLU A 77 -18.30 -27.11 5.71
CA GLU A 77 -17.42 -26.24 6.52
C GLU A 77 -17.13 -24.92 5.80
N LEU A 78 -16.80 -24.98 4.50
CA LEU A 78 -16.53 -23.79 3.69
C LEU A 78 -17.78 -22.92 3.49
N LYS A 79 -18.95 -23.52 3.28
CA LYS A 79 -20.23 -22.79 3.20
C LYS A 79 -20.58 -22.11 4.52
N GLN A 80 -20.45 -22.80 5.65
CA GLN A 80 -20.68 -22.22 6.98
C GLN A 80 -19.71 -21.07 7.27
N ALA A 81 -18.44 -21.22 6.89
CA ALA A 81 -17.45 -20.17 7.05
C ALA A 81 -17.71 -18.97 6.13
N ALA A 82 -18.26 -19.19 4.92
CA ALA A 82 -18.65 -18.13 4.00
C ALA A 82 -19.93 -17.39 4.43
N ASP A 83 -20.92 -18.11 4.96
CA ASP A 83 -22.22 -17.57 5.37
C ASP A 83 -22.17 -16.76 6.68
N ALA A 84 -21.12 -16.92 7.47
CA ALA A 84 -20.95 -16.23 8.75
C ALA A 84 -20.64 -14.72 8.62
N ASP A 85 -20.54 -14.18 7.39
CA ASP A 85 -20.03 -12.83 7.07
C ASP A 85 -18.65 -12.54 7.70
N ASP A 86 -17.92 -13.62 8.02
CA ASP A 86 -16.61 -13.59 8.64
C ASP A 86 -15.57 -14.10 7.64
N GLN A 87 -15.04 -13.16 6.86
CA GLN A 87 -13.96 -13.41 5.90
C GLN A 87 -12.70 -14.00 6.56
N GLU A 88 -12.52 -13.84 7.88
CA GLU A 88 -11.43 -14.47 8.62
C GLU A 88 -11.66 -15.97 8.76
N SER A 89 -12.82 -16.38 9.27
CA SER A 89 -13.17 -17.80 9.41
C SER A 89 -13.07 -18.54 8.07
N PHE A 90 -13.47 -17.89 6.98
CA PHE A 90 -13.33 -18.46 5.63
C PHE A 90 -11.87 -18.64 5.20
N ALA A 91 -11.05 -17.59 5.32
CA ALA A 91 -9.62 -17.65 4.96
C ALA A 91 -8.84 -18.63 5.86
N LEU A 92 -9.17 -18.69 7.15
CA LEU A 92 -8.61 -19.64 8.09
C LEU A 92 -8.95 -21.08 7.70
N THR A 93 -10.18 -21.33 7.29
CA THR A 93 -10.63 -22.66 6.83
C THR A 93 -9.87 -23.07 5.57
N LEU A 94 -9.71 -22.18 4.58
CA LEU A 94 -8.91 -22.44 3.38
C LEU A 94 -7.44 -22.72 3.72
N SER A 95 -6.85 -21.97 4.65
CA SER A 95 -5.48 -22.17 5.09
C SER A 95 -5.28 -23.52 5.79
N GLN A 96 -6.16 -23.87 6.73
CA GLN A 96 -6.07 -25.12 7.47
C GLN A 96 -6.39 -26.36 6.63
N ARG A 97 -7.31 -26.26 5.67
CA ARG A 97 -7.81 -27.40 4.90
C ARG A 97 -7.04 -27.61 3.60
N LEU A 98 -6.67 -26.52 2.92
CA LEU A 98 -6.06 -26.56 1.60
C LEU A 98 -4.62 -26.05 1.58
N GLY A 99 -4.07 -25.59 2.71
CA GLY A 99 -2.72 -25.05 2.76
C GLY A 99 -2.56 -23.79 1.89
N ILE A 100 -3.65 -23.04 1.71
CA ILE A 100 -3.68 -21.76 0.99
C ILE A 100 -3.20 -20.67 1.96
N GLU A 101 -2.09 -20.00 1.66
CA GLU A 101 -1.69 -18.84 2.45
C GLU A 101 -2.63 -17.67 2.17
N ARG A 102 -2.83 -16.77 3.14
CA ARG A 102 -3.68 -15.58 2.94
C ARG A 102 -3.19 -14.66 1.80
N ASN A 103 -1.93 -14.79 1.41
CA ASN A 103 -1.37 -14.13 0.23
C ASN A 103 -1.72 -14.83 -1.10
N ASP A 104 -2.19 -16.07 -1.06
CA ASP A 104 -2.43 -16.90 -2.25
C ASP A 104 -3.87 -16.80 -2.78
N SER A 105 -4.85 -16.36 -1.97
CA SER A 105 -6.28 -16.33 -2.36
C SER A 105 -6.81 -14.98 -2.83
N THR A 106 -6.02 -13.90 -2.79
CA THR A 106 -6.35 -12.64 -3.45
C THR A 106 -5.08 -11.94 -3.91
N ALA A 107 -4.47 -12.46 -4.97
CA ALA A 107 -3.70 -11.62 -5.86
C ALA A 107 -4.66 -10.58 -6.48
N SER A 108 -4.94 -9.48 -5.76
CA SER A 108 -5.11 -8.22 -6.47
C SER A 108 -3.80 -8.04 -7.23
N ALA A 109 -3.83 -8.10 -8.56
CA ALA A 109 -2.65 -7.98 -9.39
C ALA A 109 -1.70 -6.92 -8.80
N GLU A 110 -0.43 -7.26 -8.62
CA GLU A 110 0.56 -6.32 -8.10
C GLU A 110 0.42 -5.01 -8.87
N SER A 111 0.12 -3.92 -8.16
CA SER A 111 -0.08 -2.63 -8.81
C SER A 111 1.23 -2.21 -9.47
N ILE A 112 1.15 -1.34 -10.49
CA ILE A 112 2.35 -0.76 -11.13
C ILE A 112 3.23 -0.07 -10.09
N LEU A 113 2.64 0.44 -9.00
CA LEU A 113 3.39 0.96 -7.85
C LEU A 113 4.29 -0.12 -7.24
N HIS A 114 3.76 -1.30 -6.89
CA HIS A 114 4.58 -2.37 -6.28
C HIS A 114 5.76 -2.79 -7.17
N LEU A 115 5.55 -2.78 -8.49
CA LEU A 115 6.55 -3.25 -9.46
C LEU A 115 7.66 -2.21 -9.75
N HIS A 116 7.34 -0.92 -9.65
CA HIS A 116 8.21 0.16 -10.13
C HIS A 116 8.68 1.13 -9.05
N TRP A 117 8.03 1.20 -7.88
CA TRP A 117 8.35 2.20 -6.87
C TRP A 117 9.80 2.10 -6.38
N ASP A 118 10.24 0.92 -5.98
CA ASP A 118 11.62 0.68 -5.50
C ASP A 118 12.70 0.89 -6.57
N ARG A 119 12.31 0.94 -7.85
CA ARG A 119 13.22 1.17 -8.98
C ARG A 119 13.32 2.66 -9.32
N CYS A 120 12.55 3.52 -8.68
CA CYS A 120 12.61 4.95 -8.94
C CYS A 120 14.01 5.49 -8.60
N PRO A 121 14.59 6.34 -9.46
CA PRO A 121 15.84 7.01 -9.14
C PRO A 121 15.69 7.85 -7.87
N ARG A 122 16.74 7.83 -7.03
CA ARG A 122 16.84 8.72 -5.88
C ARG A 122 16.70 10.17 -6.35
N LEU A 123 15.91 10.94 -5.62
CA LEU A 123 15.70 12.36 -5.90
C LEU A 123 17.04 13.11 -5.86
N ILE A 124 17.36 13.73 -7.00
CA ILE A 124 18.37 14.78 -7.13
C ILE A 124 17.60 15.99 -7.68
N PRO A 125 17.41 17.05 -6.86
CA PRO A 125 16.68 18.24 -7.29
C PRO A 125 17.26 18.79 -8.59
N SER A 126 16.46 18.83 -9.66
CA SER A 126 16.97 19.28 -10.97
C SER A 126 16.86 20.79 -11.16
N GLY A 127 15.74 21.40 -10.74
CA GLY A 127 15.48 22.85 -10.86
C GLY A 127 15.63 23.45 -12.28
N PRO A 128 15.13 24.68 -12.54
CA PRO A 128 14.02 25.33 -11.85
C PRO A 128 12.69 24.57 -12.07
N TYR A 129 11.77 24.73 -11.14
CA TYR A 129 10.43 24.12 -11.21
C TYR A 129 9.43 25.09 -11.84
N ASP A 130 8.51 24.58 -12.65
CA ASP A 130 7.42 25.38 -13.22
C ASP A 130 6.12 25.27 -12.40
N PHE A 131 6.00 24.24 -11.56
CA PHE A 131 4.86 24.03 -10.70
C PHE A 131 5.24 23.19 -9.47
N VAL A 132 4.71 23.57 -8.30
CA VAL A 132 4.85 22.84 -7.03
C VAL A 132 3.47 22.60 -6.43
N ALA A 133 3.09 21.32 -6.32
CA ALA A 133 1.88 20.91 -5.61
C ALA A 133 2.22 20.26 -4.28
N VAL A 134 1.38 20.48 -3.28
CA VAL A 134 1.47 19.82 -1.98
C VAL A 134 0.21 19.00 -1.74
N GLY A 135 0.36 17.68 -1.77
CA GLY A 135 -0.69 16.73 -1.41
C GLY A 135 -0.62 16.41 0.08
N ILE A 136 -1.76 16.42 0.75
CA ILE A 136 -1.90 16.13 2.19
C ILE A 136 -2.82 14.94 2.37
N ASP A 137 -2.46 14.03 3.28
CA ASP A 137 -3.39 13.10 3.90
C ASP A 137 -3.44 13.42 5.40
N ALA A 138 -4.56 13.97 5.84
CA ALA A 138 -4.74 14.46 7.20
C ALA A 138 -5.18 13.30 8.09
N GLY A 139 -4.22 12.46 8.48
CA GLY A 139 -4.45 11.26 9.31
C GLY A 139 -5.26 11.49 10.59
N GLY A 140 -5.75 10.41 11.19
CA GLY A 140 -6.54 10.44 12.42
C GLY A 140 -5.72 10.67 13.70
N LEU A 141 -6.37 10.57 14.86
CA LEU A 141 -5.73 10.76 16.18
C LEU A 141 -4.55 9.80 16.43
N ASP A 142 -4.68 8.57 15.94
CA ASP A 142 -3.72 7.47 16.13
C ASP A 142 -3.07 7.01 14.81
N ASP A 143 -3.40 7.65 13.68
CA ASP A 143 -2.89 7.29 12.36
C ASP A 143 -1.86 8.35 11.88
N PRO A 144 -0.82 7.98 11.10
CA PRO A 144 0.10 8.95 10.55
C PRO A 144 -0.62 9.97 9.66
N ALA A 145 -0.24 11.24 9.73
CA ALA A 145 -0.54 12.21 8.69
C ALA A 145 0.63 12.27 7.70
N ALA A 146 0.37 12.67 6.46
CA ALA A 146 1.38 12.71 5.41
C ALA A 146 1.31 13.97 4.54
N VAL A 147 2.48 14.44 4.12
CA VAL A 147 2.65 15.54 3.17
C VAL A 147 3.60 15.11 2.06
N CYS A 148 3.13 15.19 0.83
CA CYS A 148 3.95 15.06 -0.37
C CYS A 148 4.12 16.42 -1.04
N ILE A 149 5.37 16.88 -1.16
CA ILE A 149 5.74 18.02 -1.98
C ILE A 149 6.17 17.47 -3.35
N ALA A 150 5.32 17.64 -4.35
CA ALA A 150 5.56 17.24 -5.72
C ALA A 150 5.99 18.44 -6.56
N ARG A 151 7.22 18.38 -7.09
CA ARG A 151 7.81 19.44 -7.91
C ARG A 151 7.91 18.96 -9.35
N ARG A 152 7.46 19.80 -10.29
CA ARG A 152 7.58 19.54 -11.73
C ARG A 152 8.72 20.37 -12.32
N PRO A 153 9.80 19.74 -12.81
CA PRO A 153 10.89 20.46 -13.44
C PRO A 153 10.43 21.13 -14.74
N LYS A 154 10.80 22.40 -14.93
CA LYS A 154 10.41 23.18 -16.13
C LYS A 154 10.89 22.53 -17.44
N ALA A 155 12.04 21.87 -17.39
CA ALA A 155 12.64 21.19 -18.54
C ALA A 155 12.01 19.82 -18.86
N ALA A 156 11.21 19.25 -17.95
CA ALA A 156 10.67 17.89 -18.07
C ALA A 156 9.27 17.77 -17.45
N GLN A 157 8.24 18.15 -18.21
CA GLN A 157 6.85 18.24 -17.73
C GLN A 157 6.26 16.90 -17.24
N ARG A 158 6.72 15.78 -17.78
CA ARG A 158 6.31 14.44 -17.29
C ARG A 158 6.99 14.08 -15.97
N ARG A 159 8.12 14.72 -15.63
CA ARG A 159 8.91 14.38 -14.46
C ARG A 159 8.29 14.91 -13.18
N LEU A 160 8.24 14.06 -12.15
CA LEU A 160 7.89 14.43 -10.79
C LEU A 160 9.07 14.17 -9.85
N GLU A 161 9.40 15.20 -9.08
CA GLU A 161 10.37 15.16 -8.00
C GLU A 161 9.61 15.22 -6.67
N LEU A 162 9.54 14.09 -5.98
CA LEU A 162 8.71 13.89 -4.81
C LEU A 162 9.53 13.94 -3.53
N THR A 163 9.12 14.78 -2.58
CA THR A 163 9.60 14.73 -1.19
C THR A 163 8.42 14.44 -0.29
N VAL A 164 8.50 13.37 0.49
CA VAL A 164 7.40 12.94 1.37
C VAL A 164 7.86 12.97 2.82
N HIS A 165 7.05 13.60 3.66
CA HIS A 165 7.20 13.59 5.10
C HIS A 165 5.92 13.06 5.73
N GLN A 166 6.09 12.22 6.74
CA GLN A 166 4.99 11.67 7.54
C GLN A 166 5.14 12.15 8.97
N PHE A 167 4.02 12.20 9.67
CA PHE A 167 3.90 12.77 11.00
C PHE A 167 3.08 11.83 11.87
N LEU A 168 3.54 11.57 13.08
CA LEU A 168 2.88 10.64 14.00
C LEU A 168 2.90 11.20 15.42
N THR A 169 1.90 10.85 16.22
CA THR A 169 1.91 11.16 17.65
C THR A 169 2.78 10.16 18.42
N GLN A 170 3.34 10.54 19.56
CA GLN A 170 4.07 9.62 20.43
C GLN A 170 3.18 8.41 20.81
N THR A 171 1.90 8.66 21.09
CA THR A 171 0.89 7.62 21.31
C THR A 171 0.76 6.65 20.13
N GLY A 172 0.74 7.17 18.89
CA GLY A 172 0.67 6.34 17.69
C GLY A 172 1.92 5.48 17.48
N TYR A 173 3.09 6.01 17.83
CA TYR A 173 4.35 5.27 17.83
C TYR A 173 4.35 4.15 18.90
N ASP A 174 3.99 4.48 20.14
CA ASP A 174 4.02 3.54 21.28
C ASP A 174 3.05 2.37 21.11
N ARG A 175 1.95 2.58 20.38
CA ARG A 175 0.95 1.54 20.06
C ARG A 175 1.33 0.67 18.87
N ALA A 176 2.29 1.11 18.05
CA ALA A 176 2.72 0.33 16.90
C ALA A 176 3.46 -0.94 17.37
N PRO A 177 3.27 -2.07 16.68
CA PRO A 177 4.02 -3.28 16.99
C PRO A 177 5.50 -3.12 16.62
N GLY A 178 6.37 -3.89 17.26
CA GLY A 178 7.83 -3.73 17.16
C GLY A 178 8.37 -3.74 15.72
N ASN A 179 7.83 -4.59 14.86
CA ASN A 179 8.22 -4.63 13.44
C ASN A 179 7.89 -3.33 12.68
N LEU A 180 6.80 -2.65 13.05
CA LEU A 180 6.45 -1.35 12.48
C LEU A 180 7.26 -0.22 13.13
N GLN A 181 7.60 -0.34 14.41
CA GLN A 181 8.52 0.59 15.08
C GLN A 181 9.90 0.58 14.43
N GLU A 182 10.42 -0.57 13.98
CA GLU A 182 11.69 -0.63 13.23
C GLU A 182 11.64 0.22 11.93
N VAL A 183 10.52 0.15 11.20
CA VAL A 183 10.30 0.98 9.99
C VAL A 183 10.19 2.46 10.38
N TYR A 184 9.52 2.77 11.50
CA TYR A 184 9.43 4.13 12.03
C TYR A 184 10.79 4.69 12.43
N ASP A 185 11.60 3.92 13.15
CA ASP A 185 12.95 4.30 13.55
C ASP A 185 13.84 4.61 12.35
N GLU A 186 13.76 3.79 11.30
CA GLU A 186 14.48 4.04 10.06
C GLU A 186 13.99 5.33 9.36
N ALA A 187 12.67 5.55 9.33
CA ALA A 187 12.09 6.76 8.76
C ALA A 187 12.43 8.03 9.56
N ILE A 188 12.52 7.94 10.90
CA ILE A 188 12.96 9.03 11.80
C ILE A 188 14.43 9.36 11.52
N LYS A 189 15.29 8.33 11.42
CA LYS A 189 16.71 8.50 11.10
C LYS A 189 16.92 9.18 9.74
N ASN A 190 16.04 8.90 8.78
CA ASN A 190 16.04 9.54 7.46
C ASN A 190 15.32 10.89 7.42
N GLN A 191 14.79 11.38 8.54
CA GLN A 191 14.03 12.64 8.66
C GLN A 191 12.78 12.69 7.77
N THR A 192 12.22 11.51 7.47
CA THR A 192 10.99 11.35 6.69
C THR A 192 9.77 11.01 7.54
N LEU A 193 9.97 10.65 8.81
CA LEU A 193 8.93 10.53 9.83
C LEU A 193 9.25 11.46 11.00
N HIS A 194 8.27 12.26 11.43
CA HIS A 194 8.39 13.18 12.56
C HIS A 194 7.39 12.77 13.65
N VAL A 195 7.91 12.44 14.84
CA VAL A 195 7.08 12.03 15.99
C VAL A 195 6.92 13.20 16.95
N HIS A 196 5.68 13.45 17.38
CA HIS A 196 5.32 14.58 18.25
C HIS A 196 4.46 14.16 19.44
N GLU A 197 4.64 14.81 20.58
CA GLU A 197 3.87 14.54 21.81
C GLU A 197 2.37 14.80 21.65
N THR A 198 1.99 15.81 20.85
CA THR A 198 0.60 16.23 20.68
C THR A 198 0.22 16.38 19.21
N THR A 199 -1.06 16.19 18.91
CA THR A 199 -1.62 16.44 17.57
C THR A 199 -1.47 17.90 17.13
N GLU A 200 -1.47 18.84 18.08
CA GLU A 200 -1.24 20.25 17.79
C GLU A 200 0.20 20.51 17.33
N ALA A 201 1.20 19.99 18.04
CA ALA A 201 2.61 20.12 17.65
C ALA A 201 2.89 19.44 16.30
N MET A 202 2.29 18.27 16.10
CA MET A 202 2.32 17.55 14.83
C MET A 202 1.78 18.40 13.67
N ARG A 203 0.58 18.97 13.84
CA ARG A 203 -0.06 19.82 12.84
C ARG A 203 0.72 21.11 12.57
N ASN A 204 1.26 21.76 13.60
CA ASN A 204 2.05 22.97 13.43
C ASN A 204 3.31 22.70 12.59
N THR A 205 4.03 21.61 12.89
CA THR A 205 5.21 21.19 12.12
C THR A 205 4.84 20.88 10.67
N MET A 206 3.69 20.24 10.45
CA MET A 206 3.16 19.99 9.11
C MET A 206 2.88 21.30 8.36
N PHE A 207 2.22 22.27 9.00
CA PHE A 207 1.91 23.57 8.38
C PHE A 207 3.17 24.39 8.10
N ASP A 208 4.18 24.34 8.98
CA ASP A 208 5.48 24.99 8.75
C ASP A 208 6.16 24.40 7.51
N LEU A 209 6.14 23.08 7.33
CA LEU A 209 6.65 22.41 6.13
C LEU A 209 5.90 22.87 4.87
N VAL A 210 4.58 22.91 4.91
CA VAL A 210 3.75 23.37 3.78
C VAL A 210 4.06 24.82 3.42
N SER A 211 4.21 25.69 4.42
CA SER A 211 4.55 27.11 4.23
C SER A 211 5.92 27.28 3.55
N GLN A 212 6.90 26.46 3.93
CA GLN A 212 8.25 26.47 3.35
C GLN A 212 8.36 25.80 1.98
N ALA A 213 7.35 25.03 1.56
CA ALA A 213 7.40 24.26 0.32
C ALA A 213 7.39 25.13 -0.95
N GLY A 214 6.94 26.39 -0.84
CA GLY A 214 6.75 27.26 -2.01
C GLY A 214 5.64 26.77 -2.94
N ALA A 215 4.60 26.16 -2.38
CA ALA A 215 3.53 25.50 -3.14
C ALA A 215 2.67 26.49 -3.94
N ASP A 216 2.38 26.17 -5.19
CA ASP A 216 1.38 26.85 -6.00
C ASP A 216 -0.04 26.44 -5.57
N VAL A 217 -0.21 25.17 -5.22
CA VAL A 217 -1.46 24.59 -4.73
C VAL A 217 -1.22 23.59 -3.60
N VAL A 218 -2.14 23.56 -2.64
CA VAL A 218 -2.13 22.64 -1.50
C VAL A 218 -3.50 21.98 -1.43
N GLY A 219 -3.56 20.67 -1.21
CA GLY A 219 -4.85 19.96 -1.16
C GLY A 219 -4.77 18.49 -0.81
N GLY A 220 -5.94 17.88 -0.65
CA GLY A 220 -6.10 16.49 -0.23
C GLY A 220 -7.55 16.17 0.15
N ASP A 221 -7.75 15.07 0.84
CA ASP A 221 -9.04 14.77 1.46
C ASP A 221 -9.12 15.41 2.86
N GLU A 222 -10.24 16.07 3.16
CA GLU A 222 -10.51 16.67 4.47
C GLU A 222 -11.18 15.68 5.44
N HIS A 223 -11.56 14.48 4.97
CA HIS A 223 -12.41 13.52 5.68
C HIS A 223 -12.14 13.45 7.19
N GLY A 224 -13.04 14.06 7.97
CA GLY A 224 -13.09 13.93 9.42
C GLY A 224 -12.38 15.00 10.24
N GLN A 225 -11.69 15.99 9.63
CA GLN A 225 -11.03 17.07 10.37
C GLN A 225 -11.68 18.45 10.14
N THR A 226 -12.85 18.65 10.75
CA THR A 226 -13.56 19.95 10.72
C THR A 226 -12.62 21.11 11.08
N GLY A 227 -12.48 22.07 10.16
CA GLY A 227 -11.67 23.28 10.38
C GLY A 227 -10.20 23.15 10.00
N PHE A 228 -9.75 21.98 9.51
CA PHE A 228 -8.39 21.78 9.03
C PHE A 228 -8.04 22.73 7.88
N ALA A 229 -8.90 22.83 6.87
CA ALA A 229 -8.70 23.70 5.72
C ALA A 229 -8.54 25.18 6.13
N GLN A 230 -9.33 25.64 7.10
CA GLN A 230 -9.24 27.00 7.61
C GLN A 230 -7.95 27.22 8.41
N ALA A 231 -7.60 26.30 9.30
CA ALA A 231 -6.36 26.39 10.08
C ALA A 231 -5.11 26.39 9.18
N LEU A 232 -5.09 25.56 8.13
CA LEU A 232 -4.01 25.53 7.14
C LEU A 232 -3.93 26.87 6.40
N LYS A 233 -5.07 27.44 6.00
CA LYS A 233 -5.12 28.75 5.34
C LYS A 233 -4.61 29.86 6.24
N ASP A 234 -4.96 29.84 7.53
CA ASP A 234 -4.51 30.85 8.49
C ASP A 234 -3.00 30.75 8.74
N ALA A 235 -2.44 29.55 8.76
CA ALA A 235 -1.01 29.32 8.98
C ALA A 235 -0.13 29.57 7.73
N THR A 236 -0.64 29.23 6.54
CA THR A 236 0.17 29.21 5.30
C THR A 236 -0.22 30.27 4.27
N GLY A 237 -1.40 30.90 4.44
CA GLY A 237 -2.01 31.78 3.44
C GLY A 237 -2.56 31.05 2.20
N LYS A 238 -2.45 29.71 2.13
CA LYS A 238 -2.87 28.90 0.98
C LYS A 238 -4.28 28.35 1.19
N ALA A 239 -5.14 28.51 0.19
CA ALA A 239 -6.42 27.82 0.19
C ALA A 239 -6.21 26.31 0.02
N PHE A 240 -6.94 25.51 0.79
CA PHE A 240 -6.92 24.06 0.69
C PHE A 240 -7.87 23.60 -0.44
N SER A 241 -7.32 22.90 -1.43
CA SER A 241 -8.09 22.31 -2.53
C SER A 241 -8.54 20.90 -2.16
N SER A 242 -9.84 20.61 -2.26
CA SER A 242 -10.37 19.28 -1.97
C SER A 242 -10.05 18.31 -3.12
N VAL A 243 -9.51 17.14 -2.79
CA VAL A 243 -9.26 16.03 -3.72
C VAL A 243 -10.13 14.84 -3.28
N PRO A 244 -11.32 14.64 -3.90
CA PRO A 244 -12.24 13.59 -3.48
C PRO A 244 -11.69 12.17 -3.71
N GLN A 245 -11.79 11.30 -2.70
CA GLN A 245 -11.34 9.89 -2.74
C GLN A 245 -12.12 8.95 -3.69
N THR A 246 -12.93 9.47 -4.62
CA THR A 246 -13.72 8.65 -5.55
C THR A 246 -12.99 8.40 -6.87
N TRP A 247 -13.48 8.98 -7.97
CA TRP A 247 -12.92 8.76 -9.31
C TRP A 247 -11.64 9.57 -9.57
N VAL A 248 -11.46 10.68 -8.86
CA VAL A 248 -10.29 11.57 -8.99
C VAL A 248 -9.00 10.85 -8.62
N LEU A 249 -9.02 10.05 -7.55
CA LEU A 249 -7.86 9.23 -7.18
C LEU A 249 -7.57 8.13 -8.19
N GLY A 250 -8.59 7.55 -8.85
CA GLY A 250 -8.38 6.56 -9.90
C GLY A 250 -7.62 7.13 -11.11
N ALA A 251 -7.98 8.35 -11.53
CA ALA A 251 -7.29 9.06 -12.62
C ALA A 251 -5.87 9.50 -12.22
N ALA A 252 -5.70 10.07 -11.02
CA ALA A 252 -4.39 10.48 -10.51
C ALA A 252 -3.46 9.28 -10.29
N LEU A 253 -3.99 8.16 -9.81
CA LEU A 253 -3.25 6.90 -9.72
C LEU A 253 -2.78 6.43 -11.10
N ALA A 254 -3.65 6.40 -12.10
CA ALA A 254 -3.27 6.01 -13.47
C ALA A 254 -2.20 6.95 -14.06
N SER A 255 -2.28 8.26 -13.78
CA SER A 255 -1.26 9.24 -14.16
C SER A 255 0.09 8.94 -13.49
N LEU A 256 0.09 8.67 -12.18
CA LEU A 256 1.28 8.29 -11.44
C LEU A 256 1.90 6.99 -11.98
N GLU A 257 1.08 5.96 -12.21
CA GLU A 257 1.51 4.68 -12.80
C GLU A 257 2.13 4.88 -14.19
N GLY A 258 1.54 5.71 -15.04
CA GLY A 258 2.11 6.05 -16.35
C GLY A 258 3.46 6.77 -16.24
N ARG A 259 3.62 7.69 -15.27
CA ARG A 259 4.90 8.36 -15.01
C ARG A 259 5.95 7.39 -14.47
N LEU A 260 5.55 6.39 -13.67
CA LEU A 260 6.45 5.35 -13.17
C LEU A 260 6.95 4.44 -14.29
N LEU A 261 6.06 4.01 -15.19
CA LEU A 261 6.43 3.21 -16.38
C LEU A 261 7.44 3.94 -17.26
N ASP A 262 7.30 5.26 -17.38
CA ASP A 262 8.21 6.11 -18.15
C ASP A 262 9.54 6.42 -17.43
N GLY A 263 9.72 5.98 -16.18
CA GLY A 263 10.87 6.37 -15.36
C GLY A 263 10.90 7.87 -15.03
N ALA A 264 9.74 8.53 -15.04
CA ALA A 264 9.58 9.97 -14.84
C ALA A 264 9.28 10.35 -13.38
N VAL A 265 9.43 9.43 -12.42
CA VAL A 265 9.27 9.71 -10.99
C VAL A 265 10.61 9.55 -10.29
N SER A 266 10.93 10.50 -9.42
CA SER A 266 12.09 10.39 -8.51
C SER A 266 11.66 10.84 -7.13
N HIS A 267 12.07 10.12 -6.09
CA HIS A 267 11.67 10.42 -4.71
C HIS A 267 12.84 10.34 -3.73
N SER A 268 12.72 11.04 -2.60
CA SER A 268 13.64 10.88 -1.47
C SER A 268 13.56 9.45 -0.91
N HIS A 269 14.65 8.94 -0.35
CA HIS A 269 14.60 7.66 0.34
C HIS A 269 13.73 7.80 1.60
N CYS A 270 12.59 7.12 1.59
CA CYS A 270 11.55 7.23 2.61
C CYS A 270 11.08 5.81 2.95
N PRO A 271 11.70 5.15 3.95
CA PRO A 271 11.40 3.76 4.30
C PRO A 271 9.92 3.52 4.60
N LEU A 272 9.30 4.44 5.35
CA LEU A 272 7.88 4.32 5.66
C LEU A 272 7.00 4.46 4.41
N LEU A 273 7.37 5.28 3.43
CA LEU A 273 6.65 5.37 2.16
C LEU A 273 6.74 4.09 1.35
N MET A 274 7.89 3.42 1.34
CA MET A 274 8.02 2.09 0.73
C MET A 274 7.06 1.10 1.39
N ALA A 275 7.05 1.06 2.73
CA ALA A 275 6.10 0.23 3.46
C ALA A 275 4.62 0.62 3.21
N ASN A 276 4.32 1.91 3.01
CA ASN A 276 2.97 2.36 2.62
C ASN A 276 2.58 1.83 1.23
N VAL A 277 3.50 1.85 0.27
CA VAL A 277 3.29 1.34 -1.10
C VAL A 277 3.10 -0.17 -1.07
N ASP A 278 3.93 -0.90 -0.34
CA ASP A 278 3.79 -2.35 -0.19
C ASP A 278 2.44 -2.71 0.43
N ASN A 279 1.95 -1.90 1.38
CA ASN A 279 0.67 -2.16 2.02
C ASN A 279 -0.55 -1.72 1.19
N LEU A 280 -0.36 -1.04 0.06
CA LEU A 280 -1.45 -0.62 -0.81
C LEU A 280 -2.05 -1.84 -1.53
N LEU A 281 -3.37 -1.84 -1.66
CA LEU A 281 -4.12 -2.72 -2.52
C LEU A 281 -5.00 -1.87 -3.44
N VAL A 282 -5.04 -2.24 -4.71
CA VAL A 282 -5.90 -1.59 -5.69
C VAL A 282 -6.90 -2.61 -6.21
N GLU A 283 -8.17 -2.35 -5.98
CA GLU A 283 -9.27 -3.20 -6.42
C GLU A 283 -10.03 -2.52 -7.55
N GLU A 284 -10.20 -3.22 -8.67
CA GLU A 284 -11.10 -2.79 -9.73
C GLU A 284 -12.53 -3.16 -9.38
N LEU A 285 -13.42 -2.18 -9.38
CA LEU A 285 -14.84 -2.36 -9.14
C LEU A 285 -15.56 -2.68 -10.46
N ALA A 286 -16.72 -3.34 -10.39
CA ALA A 286 -17.51 -3.73 -11.56
C ALA A 286 -17.94 -2.56 -12.48
N ASN A 287 -17.93 -1.32 -11.96
CA ASN A 287 -18.22 -0.10 -12.72
C ASN A 287 -16.98 0.53 -13.39
N GLY A 288 -15.82 -0.14 -13.34
CA GLY A 288 -14.56 0.34 -13.90
C GLY A 288 -13.81 1.34 -13.00
N ASN A 289 -14.36 1.72 -11.85
CA ASN A 289 -13.64 2.56 -10.89
C ASN A 289 -12.64 1.71 -10.09
N ARG A 290 -11.57 2.35 -9.63
CA ARG A 290 -10.55 1.73 -8.77
C ARG A 290 -10.77 2.17 -7.33
N ARG A 291 -10.69 1.22 -6.40
CA ARG A 291 -10.75 1.45 -4.96
C ARG A 291 -9.40 1.16 -4.34
N LEU A 292 -8.86 2.13 -3.61
CA LEU A 292 -7.65 1.96 -2.80
C LEU A 292 -8.02 1.35 -1.45
N LYS A 293 -7.26 0.34 -1.04
CA LYS A 293 -7.36 -0.33 0.25
C LYS A 293 -5.96 -0.48 0.83
N LYS A 294 -5.90 -0.62 2.15
CA LYS A 294 -4.71 -1.14 2.84
C LYS A 294 -4.84 -2.66 2.96
N ARG A 295 -3.74 -3.42 3.06
CA ARG A 295 -3.83 -4.82 3.52
C ARG A 295 -4.28 -4.79 4.98
N ASP A 296 -5.59 -4.83 5.21
CA ASP A 296 -6.16 -4.79 6.55
C ASP A 296 -6.06 -6.20 7.15
N ASN A 297 -5.21 -6.35 8.16
CA ASN A 297 -5.07 -7.58 8.92
C ASN A 297 -5.59 -7.31 10.33
N ARG A 298 -6.91 -7.31 10.50
CA ARG A 298 -7.53 -7.03 11.80
C ARG A 298 -7.13 -8.02 12.91
N LEU A 299 -6.36 -9.08 12.61
CA LEU A 299 -6.22 -10.25 13.48
C LEU A 299 -4.80 -10.79 13.67
N SER A 300 -3.76 -10.24 13.03
CA SER A 300 -2.40 -10.82 13.15
C SER A 300 -1.50 -10.20 14.22
N GLY A 301 -1.93 -9.16 14.95
CA GLY A 301 -1.04 -8.43 15.87
C GLY A 301 0.17 -7.77 15.18
N GLN A 302 0.27 -7.86 13.86
CA GLN A 302 1.25 -7.21 13.02
C GLN A 302 0.57 -6.02 12.38
N GLY A 303 0.86 -4.85 12.93
CA GLY A 303 0.48 -3.57 12.37
C GLY A 303 1.29 -3.41 11.08
N TYR A 304 0.60 -3.48 9.95
CA TYR A 304 1.18 -3.01 8.70
C TYR A 304 1.24 -1.49 8.73
N ALA A 305 2.25 -0.92 8.06
CA ALA A 305 2.28 0.52 7.82
C ALA A 305 0.95 0.95 7.18
N LYS A 306 0.41 2.09 7.58
CA LYS A 306 -0.80 2.64 6.95
C LYS A 306 -0.50 3.07 5.51
N ILE A 307 -1.42 3.71 4.81
CA ILE A 307 -1.23 4.10 3.41
C ILE A 307 -1.14 5.62 3.21
N ASP A 308 -1.06 6.39 4.29
CA ASP A 308 -1.19 7.86 4.26
C ASP A 308 -0.11 8.51 3.38
N GLY A 309 1.13 8.01 3.46
CA GLY A 309 2.22 8.45 2.60
C GLY A 309 1.90 8.35 1.10
N ILE A 310 1.41 7.20 0.64
CA ILE A 310 1.07 7.02 -0.80
C ILE A 310 -0.21 7.77 -1.17
N ILE A 311 -1.18 7.92 -0.27
CA ILE A 311 -2.36 8.76 -0.49
C ILE A 311 -1.95 10.23 -0.70
N SER A 312 -1.04 10.76 0.12
CA SER A 312 -0.53 12.13 -0.06
C SER A 312 0.16 12.34 -1.41
N VAL A 313 0.86 11.32 -1.93
CA VAL A 313 1.47 11.35 -3.27
C VAL A 313 0.40 11.38 -4.37
N ILE A 314 -0.65 10.56 -4.25
CA ILE A 314 -1.74 10.54 -5.24
C ILE A 314 -2.50 11.87 -5.20
N ASN A 315 -2.72 12.45 -4.01
CA ASN A 315 -3.29 13.80 -3.86
C ASN A 315 -2.43 14.85 -4.55
N ALA A 316 -1.11 14.83 -4.35
CA ALA A 316 -0.19 15.75 -5.01
C ALA A 316 -0.22 15.60 -6.54
N THR A 317 -0.32 14.35 -7.02
CA THR A 317 -0.44 14.03 -8.46
C THR A 317 -1.74 14.60 -9.04
N ALA A 318 -2.87 14.41 -8.35
CA ALA A 318 -4.16 14.96 -8.75
C ALA A 318 -4.10 16.48 -8.91
N LEU A 319 -3.49 17.18 -7.94
CA LEU A 319 -3.34 18.64 -7.98
C LEU A 319 -2.45 19.12 -9.13
N ILE A 320 -1.37 18.39 -9.44
CA ILE A 320 -0.52 18.69 -10.60
C ILE A 320 -1.31 18.54 -11.90
N ASP A 321 -2.08 17.46 -12.03
CA ASP A 321 -2.81 17.17 -13.26
C ASP A 321 -4.00 18.13 -13.45
N GLU A 322 -4.64 18.58 -12.37
CA GLU A 322 -5.74 19.56 -12.43
C GLU A 322 -5.26 20.99 -12.70
N HIS A 323 -4.20 21.43 -12.01
CA HIS A 323 -3.81 22.85 -11.97
C HIS A 323 -2.54 23.16 -12.76
N GLY A 324 -1.65 22.18 -12.94
CA GLY A 324 -0.33 22.37 -13.52
C GLY A 324 -0.36 22.78 -15.00
N HIS A 325 -1.46 22.61 -15.71
CA HIS A 325 -1.61 23.09 -17.10
C HIS A 325 -1.92 24.59 -17.17
N ARG A 326 -2.61 25.17 -16.16
CA ARG A 326 -3.08 26.56 -16.18
C ARG A 326 -1.96 27.59 -15.96
N ALA A 327 -0.87 27.21 -15.30
CA ALA A 327 0.30 28.07 -15.10
C ALA A 327 1.02 28.42 -16.42
N PHE A 328 0.81 27.63 -17.48
CA PHE A 328 1.43 27.84 -18.79
C PHE A 328 0.75 28.95 -19.61
N ASP A 329 -0.58 29.07 -19.55
CA ASP A 329 -1.32 30.04 -20.35
C ASP A 329 -1.16 31.48 -19.85
N ALA A 330 -0.97 31.66 -18.54
CA ALA A 330 -0.71 32.98 -17.95
C ALA A 330 0.63 33.58 -18.41
N GLY A 331 1.62 32.76 -18.78
CA GLY A 331 2.91 33.22 -19.31
C GLY A 331 2.89 33.62 -20.78
N ARG A 332 1.83 33.26 -21.53
CA ARG A 332 1.69 33.57 -22.97
C ARG A 332 0.88 34.82 -23.26
N LEU A 333 0.15 35.35 -22.28
CA LEU A 333 -0.66 36.57 -22.40
C LEU A 333 0.11 37.86 -22.07
N ILE A 334 1.38 37.76 -21.69
CA ILE A 334 2.24 38.89 -21.30
C ILE A 334 3.54 38.97 -22.11
N GLY A 335 3.58 38.32 -23.28
CA GLY A 335 4.72 38.33 -24.22
C GLY A 335 4.39 39.04 -25.51
#